data_AF-A0A955PKN6-F1
#
_entry.id   AF-A0A955PKN6-F1
#
_cell.length_a   1.000
_cell.length_b   1.000
_cell.length_c   1.000
_cell.angle_alpha   90.00
_cell.angle_beta   90.00
_cell.angle_gamma   90.00
#
_symmetry.space_group_name_H-M   'P 1'
#
loop_
_entity.id
_entity.type
_entity.pdbx_description
1 polymer ?
#
loop_
_entity_poly.entity_id
_entity_poly.type
_entity_poly.pdbx_seq_one_letter_code
_entity_poly.pdbx_strand_id
1 'polypeptide(L)'
;GSADGYADSIEGGINLSNRIPTESALQWIDDSMKILLAKQQPDGIIEGWHGDGNGARTTLMWVLLKTQGVTVSPWTEDLQVGATLDDQGALYLVLKNNWKWRGEIQFDRPRHREFFNMPSDYPRLNEFPEWFVVEEKVQYRVEIEGEEPKMLIGESLRHLKREMEPESELRIKISRVD
;
A
#
# COMPACT_ATOMS: atom_id res chain seq x y z
N GLY A 1 -21.29 15.55 -5.23
CA GLY A 1 -20.41 16.33 -4.33
C GLY A 1 -19.21 16.87 -5.08
N SER A 2 -18.49 17.81 -4.47
CA SER A 2 -17.13 18.21 -4.86
C SER A 2 -16.16 17.03 -4.70
N ALA A 3 -14.98 17.12 -5.31
CA ALA A 3 -13.87 16.18 -5.07
C ALA A 3 -13.54 16.13 -3.57
N ASP A 4 -13.45 17.29 -2.94
CA ASP A 4 -13.15 17.47 -1.51
C ASP A 4 -14.12 16.71 -0.60
N GLY A 5 -15.43 16.82 -0.84
CA GLY A 5 -16.42 16.10 -0.03
C GLY A 5 -16.38 14.58 -0.19
N TYR A 6 -15.98 14.08 -1.38
CA TYR A 6 -15.72 12.65 -1.57
C TYR A 6 -14.44 12.23 -0.84
N ALA A 7 -13.37 13.02 -0.96
CA ALA A 7 -12.09 12.77 -0.31
C ALA A 7 -12.27 12.56 1.21
N ASP A 8 -12.92 13.50 1.91
CA ASP A 8 -13.15 13.40 3.37
C ASP A 8 -13.83 12.08 3.78
N SER A 9 -14.88 11.70 3.05
CA SER A 9 -15.65 10.49 3.35
C SER A 9 -14.85 9.22 3.05
N ILE A 10 -14.10 9.20 1.94
CA ILE A 10 -13.28 8.06 1.53
C ILE A 10 -12.13 7.86 2.52
N GLU A 11 -11.45 8.93 2.93
CA GLU A 11 -10.35 8.85 3.90
C GLU A 11 -10.81 8.31 5.24
N GLY A 12 -11.98 8.75 5.72
CA GLY A 12 -12.62 8.16 6.90
C GLY A 12 -12.88 6.66 6.73
N GLY A 13 -13.40 6.26 5.56
CA GLY A 13 -13.61 4.85 5.20
C GLY A 13 -12.31 4.03 5.19
N ILE A 14 -11.23 4.56 4.61
CA ILE A 14 -9.92 3.92 4.57
C ILE A 14 -9.35 3.76 5.98
N ASN A 15 -9.36 4.82 6.79
CA ASN A 15 -8.89 4.78 8.17
C ASN A 15 -9.65 3.75 9.01
N LEU A 16 -10.98 3.68 8.85
CA LEU A 16 -11.80 2.69 9.54
C LEU A 16 -11.50 1.26 9.06
N SER A 17 -11.37 1.07 7.74
CA SER A 17 -11.15 -0.25 7.13
C SER A 17 -9.80 -0.87 7.49
N ASN A 18 -8.80 -0.04 7.83
CA ASN A 18 -7.52 -0.54 8.34
C ASN A 18 -7.64 -1.22 9.71
N ARG A 19 -8.70 -0.93 10.48
CA ARG A 19 -8.89 -1.42 11.87
C ARG A 19 -10.05 -2.42 11.96
N ILE A 20 -11.11 -2.16 11.21
CA ILE A 20 -12.34 -2.96 11.18
C ILE A 20 -12.68 -3.23 9.71
N PRO A 21 -11.93 -4.12 9.03
CA PRO A 21 -12.16 -4.40 7.63
C PRO A 21 -13.52 -5.08 7.43
N THR A 22 -14.30 -4.57 6.49
CA THR A 22 -15.52 -5.23 6.01
C THR A 22 -15.56 -5.15 4.49
N GLU A 23 -16.02 -6.21 3.85
CA GLU A 23 -16.09 -6.29 2.38
C GLU A 23 -16.93 -5.15 1.80
N SER A 24 -18.06 -4.83 2.43
CA SER A 24 -18.94 -3.73 2.00
C SER A 24 -18.28 -2.35 2.12
N ALA A 25 -17.46 -2.10 3.15
CA ALA A 25 -16.73 -0.84 3.27
C ALA A 25 -15.63 -0.73 2.21
N LEU A 26 -14.88 -1.80 1.95
CA LEU A 26 -13.85 -1.83 0.91
C LEU A 26 -14.45 -1.64 -0.48
N GLN A 27 -15.59 -2.28 -0.77
CA GLN A 27 -16.32 -2.10 -2.01
C GLN A 27 -16.82 -0.65 -2.16
N TRP A 28 -17.37 -0.07 -1.10
CA TRP A 28 -17.83 1.32 -1.11
C TRP A 28 -16.68 2.31 -1.34
N ILE A 29 -15.50 2.07 -0.76
CA ILE A 29 -14.29 2.85 -1.01
C ILE A 29 -13.94 2.81 -2.51
N ASP A 30 -13.90 1.61 -3.10
CA ASP A 30 -13.56 1.45 -4.52
C ASP A 30 -14.56 2.13 -5.46
N ASP A 31 -15.85 1.99 -5.17
CA ASP A 31 -16.89 2.64 -5.96
C ASP A 31 -16.86 4.17 -5.83
N SER A 32 -16.55 4.68 -4.63
CA SER A 32 -16.39 6.11 -4.39
C SER A 32 -15.13 6.67 -5.05
N MET A 33 -14.04 5.89 -5.07
CA MET A 33 -12.81 6.27 -5.76
C MET A 33 -13.00 6.41 -7.27
N LYS A 34 -13.84 5.60 -7.91
CA LYS A 34 -14.19 5.80 -9.33
C LYS A 34 -14.77 7.19 -9.58
N ILE A 35 -15.58 7.70 -8.65
CA ILE A 35 -16.18 9.04 -8.75
C ILE A 35 -15.10 10.11 -8.54
N LEU A 36 -14.22 9.93 -7.55
CA LEU A 36 -13.14 10.89 -7.27
C LEU A 36 -12.14 10.98 -8.44
N LEU A 37 -11.69 9.85 -8.96
CA LEU A 37 -10.73 9.78 -10.06
C LEU A 37 -11.30 10.36 -11.36
N ALA A 38 -12.60 10.17 -11.63
CA ALA A 38 -13.26 10.73 -12.80
C ALA A 38 -13.34 12.28 -12.79
N LYS A 39 -13.00 12.93 -11.68
CA LYS A 39 -12.95 14.40 -11.59
C LYS A 39 -11.62 14.98 -12.05
N GLN A 40 -10.56 14.18 -12.15
CA GLN A 40 -9.28 14.67 -12.65
C GLN A 40 -9.38 15.01 -14.14
N GLN A 41 -8.98 16.23 -14.48
CA GLN A 41 -8.93 16.74 -15.84
C GLN A 41 -7.68 16.21 -16.57
N PRO A 42 -7.63 16.28 -17.91
CA PRO A 42 -6.48 15.78 -18.69
C PRO A 42 -5.13 16.42 -18.36
N ASP A 43 -5.13 17.64 -17.80
CA ASP A 43 -3.93 18.34 -17.34
C ASP A 43 -3.53 18.00 -15.90
N GLY A 44 -4.26 17.09 -15.25
CA GLY A 44 -4.03 16.63 -13.88
C GLY A 44 -4.72 17.46 -12.80
N ILE A 45 -5.29 18.62 -13.13
CA ILE A 45 -6.06 19.46 -12.20
C ILE A 45 -7.35 18.73 -11.83
N ILE A 46 -7.77 18.79 -10.55
CA ILE A 46 -9.05 18.21 -10.13
C ILE A 46 -10.12 19.33 -10.17
N GLU A 47 -10.04 20.30 -9.26
CA GLU A 47 -10.96 21.44 -9.17
C GLU A 47 -10.24 22.80 -9.25
N GLY A 48 -8.90 22.84 -9.20
CA GLY A 48 -8.12 24.06 -9.42
C GLY A 48 -8.03 24.99 -8.22
N TRP A 49 -8.12 24.45 -7.01
CA TRP A 49 -7.95 25.16 -5.75
C TRP A 49 -7.27 24.26 -4.70
N HIS A 50 -7.06 24.75 -3.48
CA HIS A 50 -6.27 24.03 -2.48
C HIS A 50 -6.88 22.68 -2.02
N GLY A 51 -8.19 22.45 -2.25
CA GLY A 51 -8.85 21.17 -1.98
C GLY A 51 -8.37 20.01 -2.87
N ASP A 52 -7.70 20.28 -4.00
CA ASP A 52 -7.10 19.25 -4.84
C ASP A 52 -6.08 18.39 -4.05
N GLY A 53 -5.47 18.97 -3.01
CA GLY A 53 -4.57 18.26 -2.11
C GLY A 53 -5.26 17.10 -1.37
N ASN A 54 -6.54 17.23 -1.02
CA ASN A 54 -7.31 16.16 -0.40
C ASN A 54 -7.55 15.03 -1.40
N GLY A 55 -7.94 15.36 -2.64
CA GLY A 55 -8.09 14.35 -3.70
C GLY A 55 -6.80 13.58 -3.99
N ALA A 56 -5.66 14.27 -4.06
CA ALA A 56 -4.36 13.65 -4.25
C ALA A 56 -3.98 12.72 -3.07
N ARG A 57 -4.14 13.19 -1.83
CA ARG A 57 -3.85 12.40 -0.63
C ARG A 57 -4.77 11.19 -0.51
N THR A 58 -6.07 11.35 -0.73
CA THR A 58 -7.02 10.23 -0.77
C THR A 58 -6.60 9.18 -1.81
N THR A 59 -6.16 9.62 -2.99
CA THR A 59 -5.68 8.71 -4.04
C THR A 59 -4.47 7.91 -3.58
N LEU A 60 -3.48 8.56 -2.94
CA LEU A 60 -2.32 7.88 -2.37
C LEU A 60 -2.71 6.90 -1.25
N MET A 61 -3.63 7.29 -0.37
CA MET A 61 -4.15 6.41 0.69
C MET A 61 -4.83 5.17 0.10
N TRP A 62 -5.61 5.33 -0.97
CA TRP A 62 -6.26 4.23 -1.66
C TRP A 62 -5.25 3.31 -2.35
N VAL A 63 -4.22 3.85 -3.00
CA VAL A 63 -3.12 3.05 -3.57
C VAL A 63 -2.43 2.24 -2.48
N LEU A 64 -2.12 2.83 -1.33
CA LEU A 64 -1.50 2.12 -0.21
C LEU A 64 -2.42 1.05 0.39
N LEU A 65 -3.74 1.26 0.42
CA LEU A 65 -4.69 0.20 0.76
C LEU A 65 -4.56 -0.98 -0.23
N LYS A 66 -4.47 -0.71 -1.54
CA LYS A 66 -4.36 -1.75 -2.58
C LYS A 66 -3.03 -2.48 -2.59
N THR A 67 -1.97 -1.87 -2.08
CA THR A 67 -0.64 -2.49 -1.97
C THR A 67 -0.34 -2.97 -0.55
N GLN A 68 -1.29 -2.88 0.38
CA GLN A 68 -1.05 -3.15 1.81
C GLN A 68 0.17 -2.37 2.35
N GLY A 69 0.32 -1.11 1.94
CA GLY A 69 1.39 -0.22 2.36
C GLY A 69 2.73 -0.45 1.65
N VAL A 70 2.83 -1.44 0.76
CA VAL A 70 4.05 -1.72 0.00
C VAL A 70 4.25 -0.68 -1.09
N THR A 71 5.47 -0.16 -1.20
CA THR A 71 5.91 0.72 -2.28
C THR A 71 7.11 0.14 -3.02
N VAL A 72 7.47 0.73 -4.15
CA VAL A 72 8.60 0.30 -4.98
C VAL A 72 9.45 1.49 -5.37
N SER A 73 10.77 1.29 -5.50
CA SER A 73 11.70 2.34 -5.90
C SER A 73 12.81 1.78 -6.82
N PRO A 74 13.04 2.37 -8.01
CA PRO A 74 12.25 3.43 -8.63
C PRO A 74 10.87 2.90 -9.09
N TRP A 75 9.85 3.75 -9.04
CA TRP A 75 8.58 3.47 -9.71
C TRP A 75 8.67 3.83 -11.21
N THR A 76 8.07 3.01 -12.06
CA THR A 76 7.91 3.26 -13.50
C THR A 76 6.45 3.04 -13.89
N GLU A 77 6.00 3.71 -14.95
CA GLU A 77 4.59 3.68 -15.39
C GLU A 77 4.08 2.29 -15.74
N ASP A 78 4.97 1.38 -16.14
CA ASP A 78 4.64 -0.01 -16.48
C ASP A 78 4.64 -0.96 -15.28
N LEU A 79 5.15 -0.52 -14.12
CA LEU A 79 5.25 -1.34 -12.92
C LEU A 79 3.94 -1.31 -12.14
N GLN A 80 3.26 -2.46 -12.12
CA GLN A 80 2.03 -2.68 -11.38
C GLN A 80 2.34 -3.42 -10.08
N VAL A 81 1.74 -2.97 -8.98
CA VAL A 81 1.89 -3.57 -7.65
C VAL A 81 0.51 -3.77 -7.06
N GLY A 82 0.26 -4.95 -6.49
CA GLY A 82 -0.97 -5.25 -5.77
C GLY A 82 -0.71 -6.24 -4.66
N ALA A 83 -1.45 -6.13 -3.56
CA ALA A 83 -1.29 -7.03 -2.44
C ALA A 83 -2.60 -7.31 -1.69
N THR A 84 -2.63 -8.42 -0.97
CA THR A 84 -3.68 -8.78 -0.02
C THR A 84 -3.09 -9.53 1.17
N LEU A 85 -3.80 -9.52 2.29
CA LEU A 85 -3.52 -10.41 3.41
C LEU A 85 -4.43 -11.65 3.32
N ASP A 86 -3.97 -12.79 3.83
CA ASP A 86 -4.86 -13.89 4.20
C ASP A 86 -5.37 -13.75 5.65
N ASP A 87 -6.25 -14.67 6.04
CA ASP A 87 -6.85 -14.70 7.39
C ASP A 87 -5.83 -14.91 8.51
N GLN A 88 -4.60 -15.36 8.19
CA GLN A 88 -3.50 -15.52 9.14
C GLN A 88 -2.56 -14.30 9.17
N GLY A 89 -2.85 -13.27 8.37
CA GLY A 89 -2.03 -12.06 8.26
C GLY A 89 -0.78 -12.22 7.40
N ALA A 90 -0.67 -13.28 6.59
CA ALA A 90 0.40 -13.39 5.62
C ALA A 90 0.11 -12.48 4.41
N LEU A 91 1.12 -11.75 3.96
CA LEU A 91 1.04 -10.89 2.78
C LEU A 91 1.27 -11.69 1.51
N TYR A 92 0.37 -11.54 0.54
CA TYR A 92 0.55 -11.95 -0.84
C TYR A 92 0.73 -10.70 -1.68
N LEU A 93 1.87 -10.62 -2.36
CA LEU A 93 2.29 -9.48 -3.16
C LEU A 93 2.53 -9.94 -4.60
N VAL A 94 2.02 -9.16 -5.55
CA VAL A 94 2.26 -9.36 -6.98
C VAL A 94 2.86 -8.09 -7.56
N LEU A 95 3.96 -8.25 -8.30
CA LEU A 95 4.52 -7.22 -9.16
C LEU A 95 4.45 -7.69 -10.61
N LYS A 96 4.08 -6.79 -11.53
CA LYS A 96 4.15 -7.04 -12.97
C LYS A 96 4.80 -5.86 -13.67
N ASN A 97 5.61 -6.12 -14.68
CA ASN A 97 6.29 -5.10 -15.48
C ASN A 97 6.26 -5.48 -16.97
N ASN A 98 6.35 -4.47 -17.83
CA ASN A 98 6.53 -4.69 -19.27
C ASN A 98 7.99 -4.52 -19.68
N TRP A 99 8.77 -3.74 -18.93
CA TRP A 99 10.18 -3.47 -19.17
C TRP A 99 11.06 -4.01 -18.06
N LYS A 100 12.33 -4.26 -18.37
CA LYS A 100 13.31 -4.66 -17.35
C LYS A 100 13.31 -3.66 -16.20
N TRP A 101 13.11 -4.17 -14.99
CA TRP A 101 13.08 -3.35 -13.77
C TRP A 101 14.15 -3.83 -12.80
N ARG A 102 14.84 -2.88 -12.16
CA ARG A 102 15.82 -3.13 -11.09
C ARG A 102 15.58 -2.09 -10.00
N GLY A 103 15.26 -2.56 -8.81
CA GLY A 103 14.92 -1.68 -7.71
C GLY A 103 14.74 -2.43 -6.40
N GLU A 104 13.95 -1.84 -5.52
CA GLU A 104 13.60 -2.41 -4.23
C GLU A 104 12.10 -2.35 -4.00
N ILE A 105 11.60 -3.41 -3.37
CA ILE A 105 10.28 -3.47 -2.75
C ILE A 105 10.45 -2.98 -1.32
N GLN A 106 9.69 -1.96 -0.97
CA GLN A 106 9.75 -1.28 0.31
C GLN A 106 8.51 -1.64 1.12
N PHE A 107 8.73 -2.18 2.32
CA PHE A 107 7.66 -2.50 3.25
C PHE A 107 7.57 -1.44 4.33
N ASP A 108 6.34 -1.22 4.83
CA ASP A 108 6.11 -0.24 5.88
C ASP A 108 6.76 -0.67 7.20
N ARG A 109 6.88 0.28 8.11
CA ARG A 109 7.44 0.14 9.45
C ARG A 109 6.41 0.60 10.48
N PRO A 110 6.54 0.24 11.77
CA PRO A 110 5.61 0.70 12.80
C PRO A 110 5.89 2.18 13.12
N ARG A 111 5.45 3.08 12.23
CA ARG A 111 5.70 4.53 12.27
C ARG A 111 5.16 5.14 13.58
N HIS A 112 4.02 4.66 14.09
CA HIS A 112 3.43 5.04 15.38
C HIS A 112 4.46 4.90 16.51
N ARG A 113 5.23 3.82 16.53
CA ARG A 113 6.22 3.54 17.56
C ARG A 113 7.56 4.19 17.23
N GLU A 114 8.04 4.06 15.99
CA GLU A 114 9.38 4.51 15.59
C GLU A 114 9.50 6.03 15.45
N PHE A 115 8.46 6.70 14.98
CA PHE A 115 8.48 8.15 14.75
C PHE A 115 7.69 8.91 15.81
N PHE A 116 6.52 8.40 16.18
CA PHE A 116 5.60 9.12 17.07
C PHE A 116 5.72 8.69 18.54
N ASN A 117 6.50 7.65 18.85
CA ASN A 117 6.65 7.08 20.20
C ASN A 117 5.30 6.77 20.88
N MET A 118 4.29 6.40 20.09
CA MET A 118 2.97 6.02 20.58
C MET A 118 2.93 4.53 20.91
N PRO A 119 2.14 4.11 21.92
CA PRO A 119 2.02 2.70 22.31
C PRO A 119 1.17 1.87 21.33
N SER A 120 0.41 2.54 20.46
CA SER A 120 -0.46 1.90 19.46
C SER A 120 -0.65 2.83 18.26
N ASP A 121 -0.99 2.27 17.10
CA ASP A 121 -1.35 3.04 15.91
C ASP A 121 -2.79 3.57 16.02
N TYR A 122 -2.93 4.76 16.60
CA TYR A 122 -4.22 5.44 16.73
C TYR A 122 -4.63 6.11 15.42
N PRO A 123 -5.93 6.04 15.04
CA PRO A 123 -6.41 6.74 13.87
C PRO A 123 -6.31 8.26 14.05
N ARG A 124 -5.73 8.94 13.07
CA ARG A 124 -5.53 10.39 13.07
C ARG A 124 -6.08 11.02 11.78
N LEU A 125 -6.50 12.27 11.90
CA LEU A 125 -6.84 13.09 10.74
C LEU A 125 -5.61 13.23 9.84
N ASN A 126 -5.81 13.05 8.53
CA ASN A 126 -4.75 13.11 7.50
C ASN A 126 -3.63 12.06 7.63
N GLU A 127 -3.90 10.93 8.30
CA GLU A 127 -2.93 9.85 8.36
C GLU A 127 -2.83 9.05 7.05
N PHE A 128 -1.66 8.46 6.84
CA PHE A 128 -1.49 7.31 5.95
C PHE A 128 -1.47 6.06 6.83
N PRO A 129 -2.49 5.18 6.80
CA PRO A 129 -2.56 4.03 7.67
C PRO A 129 -1.37 3.09 7.53
N GLU A 130 -1.01 2.43 8.64
CA GLU A 130 -0.06 1.32 8.65
C GLU A 130 -0.79 0.04 8.25
N TRP A 131 -0.43 -0.55 7.10
CA TRP A 131 -1.08 -1.76 6.57
C TRP A 131 -0.28 -3.01 6.94
N PHE A 132 0.57 -3.51 6.04
CA PHE A 132 1.50 -4.59 6.35
C PHE A 132 2.83 -4.00 6.84
N VAL A 133 3.06 -4.12 8.15
CA VAL A 133 4.24 -3.56 8.82
C VAL A 133 5.30 -4.62 9.09
N VAL A 134 6.53 -4.31 8.71
CA VAL A 134 7.72 -5.13 8.99
C VAL A 134 8.46 -4.61 10.23
N GLU A 135 8.44 -5.40 11.31
CA GLU A 135 9.16 -5.11 12.54
C GLU A 135 10.63 -5.54 12.43
N GLU A 136 11.56 -4.62 12.69
CA GLU A 136 13.00 -4.81 12.49
C GLU A 136 13.56 -6.10 13.07
N LYS A 137 13.15 -6.47 14.29
CA LYS A 137 13.72 -7.58 15.05
C LYS A 137 12.94 -8.89 14.93
N VAL A 138 11.91 -8.90 14.09
CA VAL A 138 11.05 -10.07 13.87
C VAL A 138 11.55 -10.84 12.66
N GLN A 139 11.43 -12.16 12.70
CA GLN A 139 11.75 -13.02 11.56
C GLN A 139 10.53 -13.22 10.68
N TYR A 140 10.77 -13.27 9.37
CA TYR A 140 9.76 -13.46 8.35
C TYR A 140 10.20 -14.58 7.42
N ARG A 141 9.26 -15.47 7.08
CA ARG A 141 9.39 -16.44 6.00
C ARG A 141 8.97 -15.77 4.71
N VAL A 142 9.88 -15.71 3.75
CA VAL A 142 9.69 -15.07 2.44
C VAL A 142 9.75 -16.15 1.37
N GLU A 143 8.63 -16.35 0.69
CA GLU A 143 8.44 -17.34 -0.36
C GLU A 143 8.24 -16.60 -1.67
N ILE A 144 9.16 -16.78 -2.62
CA ILE A 144 9.10 -16.13 -3.91
C ILE A 144 8.96 -17.23 -4.95
N GLU A 145 8.00 -17.08 -5.84
CA GLU A 145 7.74 -18.07 -6.88
C GLU A 145 9.01 -18.33 -7.70
N GLY A 146 9.44 -19.59 -7.77
CA GLY A 146 10.66 -20.00 -8.46
C GLY A 146 11.96 -19.90 -7.64
N GLU A 147 11.91 -19.48 -6.37
CA GLU A 147 13.05 -19.47 -5.45
C GLU A 147 12.82 -20.38 -4.24
N GLU A 148 13.92 -20.86 -3.64
CA GLU A 148 13.87 -21.50 -2.33
C GLU A 148 13.40 -20.50 -1.26
N PRO A 149 12.47 -20.88 -0.36
CA PRO A 149 12.03 -20.04 0.76
C PRO A 149 13.20 -19.56 1.62
N LYS A 150 13.14 -18.30 2.05
CA LYS A 150 14.18 -17.66 2.86
C LYS A 150 13.61 -17.14 4.17
N MET A 151 14.42 -17.22 5.22
CA MET A 151 14.16 -16.56 6.49
C MET A 151 14.90 -15.23 6.50
N LEU A 152 14.18 -14.12 6.60
CA LEU A 152 14.75 -12.78 6.69
C LEU A 152 14.35 -12.13 8.01
N ILE A 153 15.30 -11.45 8.65
CA ILE A 153 14.97 -10.53 9.74
C ILE A 153 14.36 -9.26 9.15
N GLY A 154 13.42 -8.63 9.85
CA GLY A 154 12.64 -7.51 9.34
C GLY A 154 13.49 -6.34 8.85
N GLU A 155 14.60 -6.04 9.51
CA GLU A 155 15.57 -5.03 9.06
C GLU A 155 16.03 -5.28 7.60
N SER A 156 16.36 -6.52 7.27
CA SER A 156 16.76 -6.92 5.91
C SER A 156 15.59 -7.00 4.94
N LEU A 157 14.37 -7.26 5.45
CA LEU A 157 13.17 -7.37 4.62
C LEU A 157 12.62 -6.01 4.18
N ARG A 158 12.72 -4.97 5.01
CA ARG A 158 12.16 -3.62 4.74
C ARG A 158 12.51 -3.07 3.35
N HIS A 159 13.67 -3.43 2.82
CA HIS A 159 14.17 -3.03 1.51
C HIS A 159 14.62 -4.27 0.72
N LEU A 160 13.66 -4.97 0.12
CA LEU A 160 13.93 -6.19 -0.64
C LEU A 160 14.34 -5.86 -2.08
N LYS A 161 15.64 -5.96 -2.37
CA LYS A 161 16.17 -5.74 -3.72
C LYS A 161 15.68 -6.79 -4.70
N ARG A 162 15.29 -6.35 -5.90
CA ARG A 162 14.73 -7.19 -6.96
C ARG A 162 15.13 -6.72 -8.35
N GLU A 163 15.20 -7.71 -9.24
CA GLU A 163 15.32 -7.53 -10.69
C GLU A 163 14.22 -8.33 -11.34
N MET A 164 13.59 -7.75 -12.35
CA MET A 164 12.52 -8.35 -13.13
C MET A 164 12.85 -8.18 -14.60
N GLU A 165 12.72 -9.24 -15.37
CA GLU A 165 12.86 -9.19 -16.83
C GLU A 165 11.59 -8.57 -17.46
N PRO A 166 11.62 -8.17 -18.74
CA PRO A 166 10.45 -7.69 -19.44
C PRO A 166 9.29 -8.70 -19.43
N GLU A 167 8.06 -8.20 -19.40
CA GLU A 167 6.81 -9.00 -19.45
C GLU A 167 6.74 -10.09 -18.38
N SER A 168 7.31 -9.83 -17.20
CA SER A 168 7.39 -10.80 -16.11
C SER A 168 6.41 -10.48 -14.98
N GLU A 169 6.10 -11.52 -14.21
CA GLU A 169 5.29 -11.45 -13.01
C GLU A 169 6.07 -12.05 -11.85
N LEU A 170 6.11 -11.35 -10.72
CA LEU A 170 6.73 -11.79 -9.49
C LEU A 170 5.65 -11.97 -8.42
N ARG A 171 5.56 -13.17 -7.86
CA ARG A 171 4.67 -13.48 -6.73
C ARG A 171 5.48 -13.75 -5.48
N ILE A 172 5.11 -13.06 -4.39
CA ILE A 172 5.77 -13.18 -3.10
C ILE A 172 4.72 -13.42 -2.02
N LYS A 173 4.96 -14.44 -1.18
CA LYS A 173 4.27 -14.62 0.09
C LYS A 173 5.22 -14.30 1.24
N ILE A 174 4.74 -13.52 2.22
CA ILE A 174 5.49 -13.16 3.41
C ILE A 174 4.66 -13.50 4.64
N SER A 175 5.22 -14.32 5.52
CA SER A 175 4.59 -14.68 6.80
C SER A 175 5.51 -14.33 7.95
N ARG A 176 4.96 -13.69 8.98
CA ARG A 176 5.65 -13.49 10.26
C ARG A 176 5.91 -14.86 10.89
N VAL A 177 7.09 -15.03 11.49
CA VAL A 177 7.45 -16.21 12.27
C VAL A 177 7.49 -15.81 13.74
N ASP A 178 6.71 -16.52 14.56
CA ASP A 178 6.62 -16.33 16.00
C ASP A 178 7.82 -16.93 16.74
#